data_AF-A0A2T5G339-F1
#
_entry.id   AF-A0A2T5G339-F1
#
_cell.length_a   1.000
_cell.length_b   1.000
_cell.length_c   1.000
_cell.angle_alpha   90.00
_cell.angle_beta   90.00
_cell.angle_gamma   90.00
#
_symmetry.space_group_name_H-M   'P 1'
#
loop_
_entity.id
_entity.type
_entity.pdbx_description
1 polymer ?
#
loop_
_entity_poly.entity_id
_entity_poly.type
_entity_poly.pdbx_seq_one_letter_code
_entity_poly.pdbx_strand_id
1 'polypeptide(L)' 'MTRAAPFDPRMRGYAVFYRPGGSNICPGCGRSHWYVGRISAECAFCTVALPLCEPGGGRFDPDGIYVA' A
#
# COMPACT_ATOMS: atom_id res chain seq x y z
N MET A 1 -14.27 -24.37 -11.79
CA MET A 1 -14.85 -23.19 -11.09
C MET A 1 -14.44 -23.31 -9.63
N THR A 2 -13.29 -22.75 -9.25
CA THR A 2 -12.78 -22.90 -7.88
C THR A 2 -13.48 -21.89 -6.98
N ARG A 3 -14.18 -22.35 -5.94
CA ARG A 3 -14.88 -21.48 -4.99
C ARG A 3 -13.84 -20.62 -4.27
N ALA A 4 -13.93 -19.30 -4.41
CA ALA A 4 -13.07 -18.38 -3.66
C ALA A 4 -13.31 -18.61 -2.16
N ALA A 5 -12.21 -18.72 -1.39
CA ALA A 5 -12.29 -18.83 0.05
C ALA A 5 -12.97 -17.58 0.64
N PRO A 6 -13.67 -17.69 1.78
CA PRO A 6 -14.29 -16.54 2.43
C PRO A 6 -13.23 -15.47 2.76
N PHE A 7 -13.58 -14.21 2.50
CA PHE A 7 -12.72 -13.06 2.80
C PHE A 7 -12.55 -12.90 4.31
N ASP A 8 -11.36 -13.21 4.84
CA ASP A 8 -10.99 -12.90 6.22
C ASP A 8 -10.00 -11.72 6.24
N PRO A 9 -10.44 -10.51 6.67
CA PRO A 9 -9.58 -9.34 6.76
C PRO A 9 -8.33 -9.56 7.62
N ARG A 10 -8.39 -10.46 8.60
CA ARG A 10 -7.29 -10.73 9.54
C ARG A 10 -6.14 -11.48 8.88
N MET A 11 -6.42 -12.24 7.83
CA MET A 11 -5.43 -13.06 7.11
C MET A 11 -4.63 -12.26 6.06
N ARG A 12 -5.05 -11.04 5.70
CA ARG A 12 -4.40 -10.23 4.65
C ARG A 12 -3.06 -9.60 5.05
N GLY A 13 -2.75 -9.52 6.35
CA GLY A 13 -1.61 -8.75 6.87
C GLY A 13 -1.82 -7.23 6.77
N TYR A 14 -0.80 -6.45 7.15
CA TYR A 14 -0.83 -4.99 7.08
C TYR A 14 -0.07 -4.50 5.84
N ALA A 15 -0.71 -3.66 5.03
CA ALA A 15 -0.10 -3.05 3.85
C ALA A 15 0.32 -1.60 4.19
N VAL A 16 1.60 -1.31 4.04
CA VAL A 16 2.16 0.04 4.22
C VAL A 16 2.12 0.76 2.87
N PHE A 17 1.50 1.94 2.84
CA PHE A 17 1.46 2.79 1.66
C PHE A 17 2.18 4.12 1.93
N TYR A 18 2.81 4.67 0.90
CA TYR A 18 3.31 6.03 0.96
C TYR A 18 2.14 7.03 0.85
N ARG A 19 2.07 7.99 1.76
CA ARG A 19 0.98 8.98 1.84
C ARG A 19 1.53 10.39 1.58
N PRO A 20 1.19 11.05 0.46
CA PRO A 20 1.61 12.42 0.22
C PRO A 20 1.23 13.34 1.39
N GLY A 21 2.18 14.14 1.88
CA GLY A 21 2.00 15.02 3.04
C GLY A 21 2.01 14.33 4.41
N GLY A 22 2.13 13.00 4.47
CA GLY A 22 2.28 12.25 5.71
C GLY A 22 3.74 12.11 6.17
N SER A 23 3.92 11.71 7.44
CA SER A 23 5.22 11.29 7.98
C SER A 23 5.55 9.88 7.50
N ASN A 24 6.09 9.76 6.29
CA ASN A 24 6.43 8.48 5.66
C ASN A 24 7.80 7.99 6.14
N ILE A 25 7.82 7.14 7.17
CA ILE A 25 9.03 6.45 7.62
C ILE A 25 9.19 5.14 6.87
N CYS A 26 10.40 4.86 6.37
CA CYS A 26 10.71 3.62 5.68
C CYS A 26 10.66 2.45 6.66
N PRO A 27 9.84 1.41 6.39
CA PRO A 27 9.77 0.23 7.26
C PRO A 27 11.04 -0.64 7.21
N GLY A 28 11.89 -0.47 6.20
CA GLY A 28 13.13 -1.23 6.08
C GLY A 28 14.30 -0.65 6.87
N CYS A 29 14.48 0.67 6.86
CA CYS A 29 15.66 1.31 7.45
C CYS A 29 15.36 2.50 8.39
N GLY A 30 14.09 2.85 8.60
CA GLY A 30 13.68 3.92 9.50
C GLY A 30 13.92 5.35 8.99
N ARG A 31 14.40 5.53 7.75
CA ARG A 31 14.65 6.86 7.15
C ARG A 31 13.42 7.37 6.38
N SER A 32 13.37 8.66 6.08
CA SER A 32 12.17 9.32 5.52
C SER A 32 12.39 9.99 4.16
N HIS A 33 13.50 9.73 3.47
CA HIS A 33 13.73 10.26 2.12
C HIS A 33 13.30 9.27 1.04
N TRP A 34 12.57 9.77 0.05
CA TRP A 34 11.89 8.95 -0.96
C TRP A 34 12.03 9.55 -2.35
N TYR A 35 12.24 8.70 -3.36
CA TYR A 35 12.00 9.00 -4.76
C TYR A 35 10.55 8.65 -5.09
N VAL A 36 9.72 9.67 -5.26
CA VAL A 36 8.28 9.49 -5.49
C VAL A 36 8.02 9.41 -7.00
N GLY A 37 7.62 8.23 -7.47
CA GLY A 37 7.21 7.98 -8.84
C GLY A 37 5.70 8.19 -9.05
N ARG A 38 5.16 7.58 -10.11
CA ARG A 38 3.73 7.65 -10.43
C ARG A 38 2.86 6.66 -9.65
N ILE A 39 3.44 5.52 -9.27
CA ILE A 39 2.73 4.38 -8.65
C ILE A 39 3.36 3.92 -7.34
N SER A 40 4.61 4.28 -7.09
CA SER A 40 5.36 3.90 -5.90
C SER A 40 6.25 5.03 -5.42
N ALA A 41 6.67 4.94 -4.16
CA ALA A 41 7.76 5.72 -3.60
C ALA A 41 8.88 4.76 -3.18
N GLU A 42 10.11 5.01 -3.63
CA GLU A 42 11.29 4.19 -3.31
C GLU A 42 12.16 4.89 -2.28
N CYS A 43 12.61 4.16 -1.26
CA CYS A 43 13.49 4.72 -0.24
C CYS A 43 14.87 5.00 -0.82
N ALA A 44 15.35 6.23 -0.68
CA ALA A 44 16.64 6.66 -1.22
C ALA A 44 17.88 6.04 -0.53
N PHE A 45 17.68 5.17 0.48
CA PHE A 45 18.76 4.59 1.28
C PHE A 45 18.84 3.05 1.16
N CYS A 46 17.71 2.36 1.26
CA CYS A 46 17.66 0.90 1.24
C CYS A 46 16.81 0.32 0.10
N THR A 47 16.41 1.17 -0.85
CA THR A 47 15.65 0.80 -2.06
C THR A 47 14.31 0.10 -1.83
N VAL A 48 13.79 0.11 -0.59
CA VAL A 48 12.45 -0.36 -0.28
C VAL A 48 11.43 0.49 -1.02
N ALA A 49 10.56 -0.15 -1.80
CA ALA A 49 9.47 0.52 -2.51
C ALA A 49 8.14 0.31 -1.81
N LEU A 50 7.39 1.39 -1.61
CA LEU A 50 6.01 1.36 -1.14
C LEU A 50 5.07 1.81 -2.27
N PRO A 51 3.89 1.18 -2.43
CA PRO A 51 2.85 1.70 -3.31
C PRO A 51 2.35 3.07 -2.83
N LEU A 52 1.99 3.95 -3.76
CA LEU A 52 1.35 5.23 -3.42
C LEU A 52 -0.08 4.97 -2.96
N CYS A 53 -0.49 5.64 -1.88
CA CYS A 53 -1.89 5.73 -1.53
C CYS A 53 -2.55 6.73 -2.49
N GLU A 54 -3.37 6.25 -3.44
CA GLU A 54 -4.20 7.15 -4.24
C GLU A 54 -5.14 7.96 -3.31
N PRO A 55 -5.35 9.27 -3.57
CA PRO A 55 -6.33 10.09 -2.87
C PRO A 55 -7.75 9.71 -3.32
N GLY A 56 -8.15 8.51 -2.93
CA GLY A 56 -9.41 7.87 -3.24
C GLY A 56 -9.43 6.46 -2.70
N GLY A 57 -8.61 6.23 -1.64
CA GLY A 57 -8.23 4.95 -1.08
C GLY A 57 -9.36 3.96 -1.22
N GLY A 58 -9.13 2.93 -2.04
CA GLY A 58 -10.14 1.98 -2.48
C GLY A 58 -11.16 1.79 -1.38
N ARG A 59 -12.38 2.29 -1.64
CA ARG A 59 -13.52 1.90 -0.83
C ARG A 59 -13.48 0.39 -0.82
N PHE A 60 -13.30 -0.20 0.34
CA PHE A 60 -13.67 -1.58 0.53
C PHE A 60 -15.19 -1.59 0.38
N ASP A 61 -15.68 -1.92 -0.81
CA ASP A 61 -17.06 -2.36 -0.94
C ASP A 61 -17.20 -3.58 -0.02
N PRO A 62 -18.30 -3.72 0.75
CA PRO A 62 -18.51 -4.89 1.59
C PRO A 62 -18.47 -6.22 0.80
N ASP A 63 -18.61 -6.16 -0.54
CA ASP A 63 -18.64 -7.29 -1.46
C ASP A 63 -17.29 -7.60 -2.14
N GLY A 64 -16.23 -6.81 -1.92
CA GLY A 64 -14.86 -7.17 -2.31
C GLY A 64 -14.55 -7.28 -3.81
N ILE A 65 -15.20 -6.48 -4.67
CA ILE A 65 -14.91 -6.45 -6.11
C ILE A 65 -13.98 -5.29 -6.46
N TYR A 66 -12.81 -5.59 -7.03
CA TYR A 66 -11.93 -4.60 -7.64
C TYR A 66 -12.51 -4.21 -9.01
N VAL A 67 -13.09 -3.01 -9.13
CA VAL A 67 -13.39 -2.41 -10.44
C VAL A 67 -12.22 -1.51 -10.86
N ALA A 68 -11.70 -1.78 -12.06
CA ALA A 68 -10.73 -0.93 -12.75
C ALA A 68 -11.38 0.36 -13.26
#